data_AF-A0A7C6MZZ1-F1
#
_entry.id   AF-A0A7C6MZZ1-F1
#
_cell.length_a   1.000
_cell.length_b   1.000
_cell.length_c   1.000
_cell.angle_alpha   90.00
_cell.angle_beta   90.00
_cell.angle_gamma   90.00
#
_symmetry.space_group_name_H-M   'P 1'
#
loop_
_entity.id
_entity.type
_entity.pdbx_description
1 polymer ?
#
loop_
_entity_poly.entity_id
_entity_poly.type
_entity_poly.pdbx_seq_one_letter_code
_entity_poly.pdbx_strand_id
1 'polypeptide(L)'
;MFIVYVILMSASFFGFSLSIMSIDINSLSSAFDKKLPIKFLGGFQMFFAAGLFLLWMEKIIPTITNGTVPPDLDHYTTLVIQGLDLGFIVPIALISGVLLIKRRPFGYLLSSVMLMKGFTMGAALTAMIIGQYLAGVAMGIIEIIMFPIFSLIIFYCMILLLKNIDDKKYKDMIKED
;
A
#
# COMPACT_ATOMS: atom_id res chain seq x y z
N MET A 1 -25.78 6.43 -5.00
CA MET A 1 -24.36 6.03 -4.90
C MET A 1 -23.97 5.48 -3.53
N PHE A 2 -24.41 6.07 -2.42
CA PHE A 2 -24.03 5.62 -1.07
C PHE A 2 -24.20 4.10 -0.82
N ILE A 3 -25.38 3.54 -1.07
CA ILE A 3 -25.63 2.09 -0.87
C ILE A 3 -24.71 1.22 -1.73
N VAL A 4 -24.39 1.65 -2.96
CA VAL A 4 -23.46 0.95 -3.84
C VAL A 4 -22.06 0.94 -3.22
N TYR A 5 -21.61 2.06 -2.65
CA TYR A 5 -20.33 2.11 -1.92
C TYR A 5 -20.33 1.21 -0.68
N VAL A 6 -21.44 1.12 0.05
CA VAL A 6 -21.57 0.19 1.19
C VAL A 6 -21.41 -1.25 0.73
N ILE A 7 -22.12 -1.66 -0.34
CA ILE A 7 -22.03 -3.02 -0.89
C ILE A 7 -20.60 -3.32 -1.35
N LEU A 8 -19.98 -2.41 -2.10
CA LEU A 8 -18.60 -2.57 -2.59
C LEU A 8 -17.60 -2.69 -1.43
N MET A 9 -17.72 -1.83 -0.42
CA MET A 9 -16.87 -1.86 0.77
C MET A 9 -17.03 -3.17 1.54
N SER A 10 -18.26 -3.60 1.82
CA SER A 10 -18.54 -4.84 2.53
C SER A 10 -18.03 -6.05 1.74
N ALA A 11 -18.33 -6.15 0.45
CA ALA A 11 -17.86 -7.25 -0.40
C ALA A 11 -16.33 -7.30 -0.46
N SER A 12 -15.66 -6.16 -0.62
CA SER A 12 -14.20 -6.07 -0.63
C SER A 12 -13.59 -6.49 0.72
N PHE A 13 -14.17 -6.03 1.84
CA PHE A 13 -13.69 -6.37 3.18
C PHE A 13 -13.80 -7.87 3.47
N PHE A 14 -14.98 -8.47 3.25
CA PHE A 14 -15.18 -9.89 3.50
C PHE A 14 -14.40 -10.76 2.50
N GLY A 15 -14.35 -10.37 1.22
CA GLY A 15 -13.53 -11.07 0.22
C GLY A 15 -12.04 -11.06 0.56
N PHE A 16 -11.52 -9.91 0.99
CA PHE A 16 -10.13 -9.78 1.45
C PHE A 16 -9.86 -10.63 2.69
N SER A 17 -10.76 -10.60 3.68
CA SER A 17 -10.64 -11.39 4.91
C SER A 17 -10.59 -12.89 4.62
N LEU A 18 -11.56 -13.39 3.83
CA LEU A 18 -11.60 -14.80 3.42
C LEU A 18 -10.35 -15.22 2.63
N SER A 19 -9.86 -14.35 1.75
CA SER A 19 -8.65 -14.62 0.96
C SER A 19 -7.40 -14.71 1.83
N ILE A 20 -7.28 -13.91 2.88
CA ILE A 20 -6.16 -14.01 3.84
C ILE A 20 -6.28 -15.28 4.69
N MET A 21 -7.50 -15.61 5.14
CA MET A 21 -7.75 -16.79 5.98
C MET A 21 -7.50 -18.10 5.24
N SER A 22 -7.60 -18.13 3.90
CA SER A 22 -7.34 -19.32 3.10
C SER A 22 -5.84 -19.59 2.85
N ILE A 23 -4.95 -18.65 3.19
CA ILE A 23 -3.52 -18.80 2.95
C ILE A 23 -2.87 -19.51 4.14
N ASP A 24 -2.20 -20.64 3.88
CA ASP A 24 -1.28 -21.19 4.86
C ASP A 24 -0.01 -20.32 4.94
N ILE A 25 0.03 -19.50 5.98
CA ILE A 25 1.11 -18.54 6.21
C ILE A 25 2.44 -19.26 6.39
N ASN A 26 2.48 -20.46 6.98
CA ASN A 26 3.76 -21.10 7.29
C ASN A 26 4.46 -21.63 6.04
N SER A 27 3.71 -22.19 5.09
CA SER A 27 4.24 -22.65 3.80
C SER A 27 4.51 -21.51 2.82
N LEU A 28 3.94 -20.33 3.01
CA LEU A 28 4.07 -19.20 2.09
C LEU A 28 5.52 -18.82 1.77
N SER A 29 6.42 -18.87 2.76
CA SER A 29 7.83 -18.53 2.55
C SER A 29 8.53 -19.46 1.53
N SER A 30 8.02 -20.68 1.35
CA SER A 30 8.56 -21.67 0.41
C SER A 30 8.07 -21.49 -1.03
N ALA A 31 6.99 -20.72 -1.22
CA ALA A 31 6.44 -20.36 -2.53
C ALA A 31 7.23 -19.26 -3.24
N PHE A 32 8.15 -18.58 -2.54
CA PHE A 32 9.00 -17.54 -3.13
C PHE A 32 10.42 -18.07 -3.41
N ASP A 33 10.98 -17.69 -4.56
CA ASP A 33 12.37 -17.98 -4.90
C ASP A 33 13.32 -17.32 -3.88
N LYS A 34 14.39 -18.03 -3.54
CA LYS A 34 15.50 -17.50 -2.72
C LYS A 34 16.14 -16.26 -3.35
N LYS A 35 16.06 -16.09 -4.68
CA LYS A 35 16.56 -14.92 -5.44
C LYS A 35 15.74 -13.65 -5.24
N LEU A 36 14.58 -13.71 -4.60
CA LEU A 36 13.78 -12.53 -4.31
C LEU A 36 14.64 -11.46 -3.60
N PRO A 37 14.69 -10.22 -4.12
CA PRO A 37 15.51 -9.15 -3.55
C PRO A 37 14.84 -8.53 -2.31
N ILE A 38 14.73 -9.33 -1.25
CA ILE A 38 14.04 -8.99 0.01
C ILE A 38 14.52 -7.69 0.66
N LYS A 39 15.81 -7.37 0.53
CA LYS A 39 16.39 -6.15 1.11
C LYS A 39 15.92 -4.90 0.37
N PHE A 40 15.80 -4.99 -0.95
CA PHE A 40 15.29 -3.91 -1.77
C PHE A 40 13.81 -3.69 -1.53
N LEU A 41 12.99 -4.75 -1.60
CA LEU A 41 11.54 -4.66 -1.43
C LEU A 41 11.17 -4.19 -0.01
N GLY A 42 11.76 -4.82 1.02
CA GLY A 42 11.50 -4.43 2.41
C GLY A 42 12.04 -3.04 2.73
N GLY A 43 13.23 -2.69 2.21
CA GLY A 43 13.81 -1.35 2.33
C GLY A 43 12.93 -0.28 1.69
N PHE A 44 12.42 -0.54 0.49
CA PHE A 44 11.52 0.34 -0.23
C PHE A 44 10.22 0.58 0.54
N GLN A 45 9.61 -0.48 1.09
CA GLN A 45 8.40 -0.34 1.92
C GLN A 45 8.64 0.52 3.17
N MET A 46 9.78 0.33 3.85
CA MET A 46 10.13 1.13 5.02
C MET A 46 10.43 2.59 4.65
N PHE A 47 11.12 2.81 3.54
CA PHE A 47 11.38 4.15 3.01
C PHE A 47 10.08 4.88 2.68
N PHE A 48 9.15 4.21 2.00
CA PHE A 48 7.85 4.77 1.67
C PHE A 48 7.04 5.08 2.92
N ALA A 49 7.04 4.19 3.92
CA ALA A 49 6.38 4.42 5.20
C ALA A 49 6.94 5.63 5.94
N ALA A 50 8.26 5.80 5.97
CA ALA A 50 8.91 6.94 6.59
C ALA A 50 8.56 8.25 5.86
N GLY A 51 8.61 8.24 4.52
CA GLY A 51 8.21 9.40 3.72
C GLY A 51 6.75 9.80 3.96
N LEU A 52 5.83 8.84 3.97
CA LEU A 52 4.41 9.07 4.23
C LEU A 52 4.17 9.59 5.66
N PHE A 53 4.86 9.02 6.65
CA PHE A 53 4.81 9.49 8.03
C PHE A 53 5.25 10.95 8.14
N LEU A 54 6.40 11.30 7.56
CA LEU A 54 6.92 12.66 7.59
C LEU A 54 5.99 13.64 6.88
N LEU A 55 5.45 13.27 5.72
CA LEU A 55 4.49 14.07 4.96
C LEU A 55 3.24 14.38 5.79
N TRP A 56 2.70 13.40 6.53
CA TRP A 56 1.54 13.64 7.39
C TRP A 56 1.89 14.39 8.67
N MET A 57 3.05 14.15 9.27
CA MET A 57 3.50 14.88 10.45
C MET A 57 3.77 16.36 10.14
N GLU A 58 4.31 16.68 8.97
CA GLU A 58 4.51 18.06 8.52
C GLU A 58 3.18 18.84 8.48
N LYS A 59 2.07 18.17 8.12
CA LYS A 59 0.75 18.79 8.11
C LYS A 59 0.10 18.86 9.50
N ILE A 60 0.28 17.83 10.32
CA ILE A 60 -0.42 17.71 11.62
C ILE A 60 0.27 18.55 12.70
N ILE A 61 1.60 18.49 12.81
CA ILE A 61 2.33 19.14 13.92
C ILE A 61 2.03 20.65 14.00
N PRO A 62 2.11 21.44 12.91
CA PRO A 62 1.85 22.88 12.98
C PRO A 62 0.43 23.21 13.43
N THR A 63 -0.56 22.38 13.06
CA THR A 63 -1.96 22.62 13.42
C THR A 63 -2.17 22.46 14.93
N ILE A 64 -1.51 21.46 15.53
CA ILE A 64 -1.52 21.22 16.98
C ILE A 64 -0.75 22.32 17.71
N THR A 65 0.45 22.67 17.26
CA THR A 65 1.29 23.66 17.96
C THR A 65 0.74 25.07 17.90
N ASN A 66 0.14 25.44 16.76
CA ASN A 66 -0.40 26.79 16.55
C ASN A 66 -1.87 26.91 16.96
N GLY A 67 -2.53 25.81 17.33
CA GLY A 67 -3.97 25.78 17.63
C GLY A 67 -4.83 26.18 16.43
N THR A 68 -4.38 25.85 15.21
CA THR A 68 -5.05 26.24 13.96
C THR A 68 -5.79 25.05 13.36
N VAL A 69 -6.85 25.35 12.61
CA VAL A 69 -7.59 24.32 11.86
C VAL A 69 -6.71 23.81 10.71
N PRO A 70 -6.59 22.48 10.52
CA PRO A 70 -5.85 21.94 9.38
C PRO A 70 -6.41 22.45 8.05
N PRO A 71 -5.55 22.92 7.14
CA PRO A 71 -6.01 23.49 5.86
C PRO A 71 -6.73 22.46 5.00
N ASP A 72 -6.36 21.18 5.08
CA ASP A 72 -6.97 20.08 4.31
C ASP A 72 -8.26 19.52 4.94
N LEU A 73 -8.79 20.16 5.99
CA LEU A 73 -10.00 19.70 6.64
C LEU A 73 -11.24 19.95 5.75
N ASP A 74 -11.24 21.01 4.95
CA ASP A 74 -12.34 21.44 4.07
C ASP A 74 -13.72 21.33 4.76
N HIS A 75 -14.63 20.52 4.23
CA HIS A 75 -15.96 20.25 4.77
C HIS A 75 -16.00 19.00 5.68
N TYR A 76 -14.87 18.33 5.88
CA TYR A 76 -14.78 17.15 6.74
C TYR A 76 -14.69 17.55 8.21
N THR A 77 -15.05 16.62 9.09
CA THR A 77 -14.94 16.81 10.54
C THR A 77 -13.58 16.37 11.08
N THR A 78 -12.79 15.63 10.30
CA THR A 78 -11.47 15.15 10.68
C THR A 78 -10.61 14.77 9.47
N LEU A 79 -9.31 14.58 9.70
CA LEU A 79 -8.32 14.14 8.73
C LEU A 79 -8.32 12.61 8.58
N VAL A 80 -9.41 12.06 8.03
CA VAL A 80 -9.65 10.60 7.96
C VAL A 80 -8.55 9.87 7.19
N ILE A 81 -8.08 10.44 6.07
CA ILE A 81 -7.06 9.83 5.21
C ILE A 81 -5.73 9.69 5.97
N GLN A 82 -5.30 10.78 6.60
CA GLN A 82 -4.08 10.84 7.38
C GLN A 82 -4.16 9.92 8.61
N GLY A 83 -5.33 9.86 9.26
CA GLY A 83 -5.58 8.95 10.38
C GLY A 83 -5.46 7.47 9.98
N LEU A 84 -6.04 7.08 8.83
CA LEU A 84 -5.92 5.72 8.31
C LEU A 84 -4.49 5.37 7.90
N ASP A 85 -3.78 6.31 7.27
CA ASP A 85 -2.41 6.10 6.83
C ASP A 85 -1.46 5.92 8.02
N LEU A 86 -1.54 6.79 9.02
CA LEU A 86 -0.71 6.73 10.22
C LEU A 86 -1.10 5.56 11.14
N GLY A 87 -2.38 5.24 11.24
CA GLY A 87 -2.89 4.18 12.10
C GLY A 87 -2.66 2.76 11.55
N PHE A 88 -2.69 2.59 10.22
CA PHE A 88 -2.59 1.27 9.59
C PHE A 88 -1.47 1.17 8.56
N ILE A 89 -1.40 2.08 7.58
CA ILE A 89 -0.51 1.93 6.43
C ILE A 89 0.95 2.01 6.83
N VAL A 90 1.34 3.03 7.57
CA VAL A 90 2.72 3.23 8.01
C VAL A 90 3.19 2.08 8.91
N PRO A 91 2.46 1.68 9.97
CA PRO A 91 2.86 0.53 10.79
C PRO A 91 2.98 -0.77 10.01
N ILE A 92 1.99 -1.09 9.15
CA ILE A 92 2.01 -2.32 8.37
C ILE A 92 3.16 -2.31 7.36
N ALA A 93 3.43 -1.18 6.70
CA ALA A 93 4.56 -1.05 5.77
C ALA A 93 5.91 -1.26 6.46
N LEU A 94 6.10 -0.71 7.67
CA LEU A 94 7.32 -0.92 8.46
C LEU A 94 7.46 -2.38 8.90
N ILE A 95 6.41 -2.96 9.49
CA ILE A 95 6.41 -4.34 9.98
C ILE A 95 6.63 -5.31 8.82
N SER A 96 5.92 -5.14 7.70
CA SER A 96 6.05 -5.97 6.51
C SER A 96 7.47 -5.90 5.92
N GLY A 97 8.05 -4.71 5.82
CA GLY A 97 9.41 -4.53 5.32
C GLY A 97 10.46 -5.22 6.22
N VAL A 98 10.37 -5.04 7.54
CA VAL A 98 11.28 -5.71 8.50
C VAL A 98 11.13 -7.23 8.45
N LEU A 99 9.90 -7.74 8.42
CA LEU A 99 9.62 -9.18 8.38
C LEU A 99 10.08 -9.79 7.06
N LEU A 100 9.91 -9.10 5.93
CA LEU A 100 10.37 -9.57 4.62
C LEU A 100 11.89 -9.68 4.57
N ILE A 101 12.61 -8.68 5.09
CA ILE A 101 14.08 -8.71 5.20
C ILE A 101 14.54 -9.87 6.08
N LYS A 102 13.79 -10.17 7.14
CA LYS A 102 14.03 -11.33 8.01
C LYS A 102 13.54 -12.66 7.42
N ARG A 103 13.02 -12.67 6.19
CA ARG A 103 12.40 -13.83 5.51
C ARG A 103 11.34 -14.54 6.35
N ARG A 104 10.58 -13.78 7.17
CA ARG A 104 9.48 -14.33 7.96
C ARG A 104 8.23 -14.48 7.09
N PRO A 105 7.39 -15.51 7.30
CA PRO A 105 6.30 -15.78 6.37
C PRO A 105 5.27 -14.64 6.26
N PHE A 106 4.90 -14.01 7.38
CA PHE A 106 4.09 -12.79 7.39
C PHE A 106 4.69 -11.63 6.60
N GLY A 107 6.02 -11.57 6.47
CA GLY A 107 6.70 -10.56 5.66
C GLY A 107 6.35 -10.68 4.18
N TYR A 108 6.28 -11.90 3.64
CA TYR A 108 5.88 -12.14 2.26
C TYR A 108 4.41 -11.81 2.03
N LEU A 109 3.52 -12.24 2.92
CA LEU A 109 2.08 -11.95 2.84
C LEU A 109 1.81 -10.45 2.85
N LEU A 110 2.26 -9.78 3.92
CA LEU A 110 1.97 -8.36 4.11
C LEU A 110 2.64 -7.49 3.03
N SER A 111 3.82 -7.87 2.55
CA SER A 111 4.47 -7.12 1.47
C SER A 111 3.74 -7.26 0.14
N SER A 112 3.20 -8.45 -0.15
CA SER A 112 2.35 -8.67 -1.33
C SER A 112 1.10 -7.80 -1.27
N VAL A 113 0.43 -7.78 -0.11
CA VAL A 113 -0.76 -6.93 0.12
C VAL A 113 -0.42 -5.45 0.00
N MET A 114 0.66 -4.99 0.63
CA MET A 114 1.06 -3.58 0.63
C MET A 114 1.47 -3.09 -0.76
N LEU A 115 2.19 -3.90 -1.54
CA LEU A 115 2.59 -3.53 -2.90
C LEU A 115 1.38 -3.50 -3.85
N MET A 116 0.45 -4.46 -3.73
CA MET A 116 -0.80 -4.44 -4.50
C MET A 116 -1.65 -3.21 -4.15
N LYS A 117 -1.81 -2.90 -2.85
CA LYS A 117 -2.51 -1.70 -2.39
C LYS A 117 -1.81 -0.43 -2.87
N GLY A 118 -0.49 -0.36 -2.75
CA GLY A 118 0.30 0.78 -3.20
C GLY A 118 0.16 1.03 -4.70
N PHE A 119 0.16 -0.04 -5.52
CA PHE A 119 -0.04 0.09 -6.96
C PHE A 119 -1.45 0.60 -7.30
N THR A 120 -2.49 0.00 -6.73
CA THR A 120 -3.88 0.42 -6.98
C THR A 120 -4.12 1.87 -6.56
N MET A 121 -3.57 2.30 -5.42
CA MET A 121 -3.60 3.70 -4.99
C MET A 121 -2.82 4.61 -5.94
N GLY A 122 -1.60 4.23 -6.34
CA GLY A 122 -0.79 5.00 -7.28
C GLY A 122 -1.45 5.15 -8.66
N ALA A 123 -2.13 4.10 -9.14
CA ALA A 123 -2.90 4.15 -10.38
C ALA A 123 -4.11 5.09 -10.24
N ALA A 124 -4.83 5.04 -9.11
CA ALA A 124 -5.94 5.95 -8.84
C ALA A 124 -5.48 7.42 -8.77
N LEU A 125 -4.36 7.71 -8.10
CA LEU A 125 -3.77 9.05 -8.04
C LEU A 125 -3.30 9.53 -9.41
N THR A 126 -2.69 8.65 -10.21
CA THR A 126 -2.29 8.98 -11.58
C THR A 126 -3.51 9.33 -12.44
N ALA A 127 -4.58 8.54 -12.34
CA ALA A 127 -5.84 8.82 -13.03
C ALA A 127 -6.48 10.14 -12.56
N MET A 128 -6.42 10.43 -11.26
CA MET A 128 -6.87 11.70 -10.69
C MET A 128 -6.10 12.89 -11.26
N ILE A 129 -4.76 12.83 -11.33
CA ILE A 129 -3.92 13.88 -11.91
C ILE A 129 -4.28 14.12 -13.37
N ILE A 130 -4.47 13.05 -14.16
CA ILE A 130 -4.91 13.17 -15.56
C ILE A 130 -6.27 13.86 -15.62
N GLY A 131 -7.22 13.47 -14.78
CA GLY A 131 -8.55 14.10 -14.71
C GLY A 131 -8.49 15.58 -14.34
N GLN A 132 -7.68 15.95 -13.35
CA GLN A 132 -7.49 17.34 -12.93
C GLN A 132 -6.83 18.18 -14.03
N TYR A 133 -5.85 17.61 -14.75
CA TYR A 133 -5.22 18.28 -15.88
C TYR A 133 -6.23 18.57 -17.00
N LEU A 134 -7.05 17.58 -17.35
CA LEU A 134 -8.11 17.73 -18.37
C LEU A 134 -9.19 18.73 -17.93
N ALA A 135 -9.45 18.84 -16.63
CA ALA A 135 -10.37 19.82 -16.06
C ALA A 135 -9.78 21.23 -15.92
N GLY A 136 -8.52 21.45 -16.29
CA GLY A 136 -7.85 22.76 -16.19
C GLY A 136 -7.55 23.18 -14.75
N VAL A 137 -7.51 22.24 -13.80
CA VAL A 137 -7.19 22.51 -12.39
C VAL A 137 -5.68 22.75 -12.27
N ALA A 138 -5.30 23.86 -11.63
CA ALA A 138 -3.90 24.14 -11.31
C ALA A 138 -3.38 23.11 -10.31
N MET A 139 -2.27 22.45 -10.65
CA MET A 139 -1.61 21.45 -9.80
C MET A 139 -0.13 21.79 -9.65
N GLY A 140 0.45 21.37 -8.52
CA GLY A 140 1.88 21.51 -8.31
C GLY A 140 2.69 20.61 -9.26
N ILE A 141 3.74 21.14 -9.87
CA ILE A 141 4.67 20.36 -10.73
C ILE A 141 5.23 19.14 -10.00
N ILE A 142 5.50 19.28 -8.70
CA ILE A 142 5.99 18.18 -7.86
C ILE A 142 4.97 17.05 -7.81
N GLU A 143 3.68 17.34 -7.61
CA GLU A 143 2.63 16.32 -7.50
C GLU A 143 2.44 15.57 -8.83
N ILE A 144 2.43 16.31 -9.94
CA ILE A 144 2.28 15.77 -11.31
C ILE A 144 3.38 14.75 -11.63
N ILE A 145 4.60 15.00 -11.17
CA ILE A 145 5.76 14.16 -11.48
C ILE A 145 5.94 13.04 -10.45
N MET A 146 5.83 13.39 -9.16
CA MET A 146 6.15 12.49 -8.06
C MET A 146 5.21 11.29 -8.02
N PHE A 147 3.89 11.50 -8.05
CA PHE A 147 2.93 10.40 -7.88
C PHE A 147 2.99 9.34 -8.99
N PRO A 148 3.06 9.69 -10.29
CA PRO A 148 3.22 8.69 -11.34
C PRO A 148 4.55 7.95 -11.26
N ILE A 149 5.65 8.63 -10.93
CA ILE A 149 6.96 7.97 -10.76
C ILE A 149 6.91 6.95 -9.62
N PHE A 150 6.39 7.34 -8.45
CA PHE A 150 6.23 6.39 -7.34
C PHE A 150 5.31 5.24 -7.69
N SER A 151 4.21 5.50 -8.42
CA SER A 151 3.32 4.44 -8.91
C SER A 151 4.06 3.44 -9.81
N LEU A 152 4.90 3.90 -10.72
CA LEU A 152 5.72 3.05 -11.59
C LEU A 152 6.75 2.23 -10.79
N ILE A 153 7.38 2.82 -9.79
CA ILE A 153 8.33 2.10 -8.92
C ILE A 153 7.60 1.02 -8.12
N ILE A 154 6.44 1.32 -7.55
CA ILE A 154 5.62 0.34 -6.82
C ILE A 154 5.18 -0.78 -7.76
N PHE A 155 4.75 -0.44 -8.99
CA PHE A 155 4.39 -1.42 -10.00
C PHE A 155 5.55 -2.34 -10.37
N TYR A 156 6.76 -1.78 -10.53
CA TYR A 156 7.97 -2.56 -10.73
C TYR A 156 8.25 -3.51 -9.56
N CYS A 157 8.19 -3.01 -8.31
CA CYS A 157 8.34 -3.82 -7.10
C CYS A 157 7.31 -4.95 -7.02
N MET A 158 6.06 -4.67 -7.41
CA MET A 158 4.98 -5.66 -7.47
C MET A 158 5.29 -6.74 -8.52
N ILE A 159 5.69 -6.37 -9.74
CA ILE A 159 6.09 -7.32 -10.78
C ILE A 159 7.27 -8.18 -10.29
N LEU A 160 8.26 -7.56 -9.65
CA LEU A 160 9.43 -8.26 -9.12
C LEU A 160 9.03 -9.29 -8.06
N LEU A 161 8.10 -8.94 -7.17
CA LEU A 161 7.55 -9.86 -6.18
C LEU A 161 6.81 -11.02 -6.86
N LEU A 162 5.90 -10.74 -7.79
CA LEU A 162 5.07 -11.75 -8.45
C LEU A 162 5.90 -12.70 -9.34
N LYS A 163 6.90 -12.18 -10.05
CA LYS A 163 7.80 -13.01 -10.89
C LYS A 163 8.65 -13.99 -10.10
N ASN A 164 8.85 -13.75 -8.81
CA ASN A 164 9.61 -14.63 -7.93
C ASN A 164 8.72 -15.62 -7.15
N ILE A 165 7.43 -15.72 -7.50
CA ILE A 165 6.56 -16.79 -7.00
C ILE A 165 6.79 -18.03 -7.87
N ASP A 166 7.18 -19.14 -7.24
CA ASP A 166 7.41 -20.42 -7.91
C ASP A 166 6.10 -21.20 -8.07
N ASP A 167 5.53 -21.11 -9.27
CA ASP A 167 4.22 -21.67 -9.64
C ASP A 167 4.18 -23.21 -9.60
N LYS A 168 5.35 -23.89 -9.63
CA LYS A 168 5.42 -25.36 -9.53
C LYS A 168 5.17 -25.86 -8.11
N LYS A 169 5.74 -25.21 -7.10
CA LYS A 169 5.54 -25.59 -5.68
C LYS A 169 4.14 -25.27 -5.17
N TYR A 170 3.52 -24.20 -5.66
CA TYR A 170 2.15 -23.84 -5.29
C TYR A 170 1.13 -24.90 -5.75
N LYS A 171 1.30 -25.45 -6.95
CA LYS A 171 0.43 -26.53 -7.47
C LYS A 171 0.61 -27.86 -6.75
N ASP A 172 1.78 -28.14 -6.18
CA ASP A 172 2.01 -29.35 -5.40
C ASP A 172 1.36 -29.24 -4.00
N MET A 173 1.32 -28.04 -3.39
CA MET A 173 0.61 -27.82 -2.11
C MET A 173 -0.92 -28.00 -2.20
N ILE A 174 -1.52 -27.77 -3.38
CA ILE A 174 -2.98 -27.92 -3.58
C ILE A 174 -3.37 -29.37 -3.95
N LYS A 175 -2.40 -30.20 -4.35
CA LYS A 175 -2.65 -31.58 -4.80
C LYS A 175 -2.55 -32.62 -3.69
N GLU A 176 -2.05 -32.26 -2.50
CA GLU A 176 -1.95 -33.17 -1.35
C GLU A 176 -3.19 -33.16 -0.43
N ASP A 177 -4.20 -32.35 -0.76
CA ASP A 177 -5.56 -32.38 -0.15
C ASP A 177 -6.57 -33.09 -1.08
#